data_AF-A0A4Q3WAI0-F1
#
_entry.id   AF-A0A4Q3WAI0-F1
#
_cell.length_a   1.000
_cell.length_b   1.000
_cell.length_c   1.000
_cell.angle_alpha   90.00
_cell.angle_beta   90.00
_cell.angle_gamma   90.00
#
_symmetry.space_group_name_H-M   'P 1'
#
loop_
_entity.id
_entity.type
_entity.pdbx_description
1 polymer ?
#
loop_
_entity_poly.entity_id
_entity_poly.type
_entity_poly.pdbx_seq_one_letter_code
_entity_poly.pdbx_strand_id
1 'polypeptide(L)'
;VFKYVEFQQLEFNDNRVSGSDPLVSNLTAVFAYYANMILGFDYNSFSLKGGTPYFQKAQNIVNNAPDGRGITGWKPFDDVRNRYWLVENMINTRYNVMHDVYYNYYRLGMDKLYEDEKAARAELLNVLVLLESFNSDNPNTMINQFFFQGKSAEWINIFRKAMPQDKVRARELLAKLDLTNAIKYKDELK
;
A
#
# COMPACT_ATOMS: atom_id res chain seq x y z
N VAL A 1 9.15 -12.77 16.18
CA VAL A 1 9.81 -12.68 17.50
C VAL A 1 11.12 -11.92 17.36
N PHE A 2 11.54 -11.14 18.37
CA PHE A 2 12.84 -10.48 18.40
C PHE A 2 13.45 -10.56 19.81
N LYS A 3 14.77 -10.39 19.90
CA LYS A 3 15.52 -10.31 21.15
C LYS A 3 16.04 -8.89 21.32
N TYR A 4 15.77 -8.28 22.46
CA TYR A 4 16.23 -6.93 22.82
C TYR A 4 16.62 -6.88 24.29
N VAL A 5 17.69 -6.14 24.60
CA VAL A 5 18.11 -5.81 25.96
C VAL A 5 18.14 -4.28 26.08
N GLU A 6 17.77 -3.75 27.24
CA GLU A 6 17.83 -2.30 27.48
C GLU A 6 19.23 -1.75 27.18
N PHE A 7 19.29 -0.57 26.57
CA PHE A 7 20.53 0.08 26.11
C PHE A 7 21.30 -0.67 25.01
N GLN A 8 20.75 -1.75 24.45
CA GLN A 8 21.34 -2.41 23.28
C GLN A 8 21.32 -1.46 22.08
N GLN A 9 22.51 -1.23 21.51
CA GLN A 9 22.64 -0.46 20.28
C GLN A 9 21.91 -1.16 19.14
N LEU A 10 21.05 -0.42 18.44
CA LEU A 10 20.35 -0.87 17.25
C LEU A 10 21.09 -0.39 16.02
N GLU A 11 21.72 -1.32 15.31
CA GLU A 11 22.43 -1.06 14.06
C GLU A 11 21.78 -1.85 12.92
N PHE A 12 21.50 -1.17 11.81
CA PHE A 12 21.07 -1.80 10.57
C PHE A 12 22.17 -1.65 9.52
N ASN A 13 22.51 -2.75 8.86
CA ASN A 13 23.47 -2.78 7.76
C ASN A 13 22.80 -3.39 6.53
N ASP A 14 22.64 -2.59 5.48
CA ASP A 14 21.95 -2.98 4.25
C ASP A 14 22.70 -4.11 3.49
N ASN A 15 24.03 -4.19 3.65
CA ASN A 15 24.85 -5.25 3.08
C ASN A 15 24.81 -6.54 3.92
N ARG A 16 24.29 -6.49 5.16
CA ARG A 16 24.26 -7.63 6.09
C ARG A 16 23.02 -7.60 6.99
N VAL A 17 21.85 -7.70 6.36
CA VAL A 17 20.53 -7.59 7.02
C VAL A 17 20.32 -8.63 8.14
N SER A 18 20.71 -9.89 7.94
CA SER A 18 20.60 -10.95 8.97
C SER A 18 21.53 -10.79 10.18
N GLY A 19 22.54 -9.93 10.08
CA GLY A 19 23.54 -9.71 11.11
C GLY A 19 24.28 -10.97 11.57
N SER A 20 24.68 -11.00 12.84
CA SER A 20 25.31 -12.17 13.50
C SER A 20 24.32 -12.98 14.34
N ASP A 21 23.35 -12.32 14.96
CA ASP A 21 22.26 -12.95 15.72
C ASP A 21 20.94 -12.63 14.99
N PRO A 22 20.27 -13.64 14.41
CA PRO A 22 19.03 -13.42 13.65
C PRO A 22 17.90 -12.81 14.49
N LEU A 23 17.79 -13.15 15.78
CA LEU A 23 16.71 -12.65 16.64
C LEU A 23 16.91 -11.18 17.01
N VAL A 24 18.15 -10.76 17.16
CA VAL A 24 18.51 -9.36 17.36
C VAL A 24 18.30 -8.55 16.08
N SER A 25 18.80 -9.06 14.96
CA SER A 25 18.79 -8.34 13.67
C SER A 25 17.39 -8.24 13.07
N ASN A 26 16.47 -9.12 13.46
CA ASN A 26 15.07 -9.06 13.02
C ASN A 26 14.39 -7.74 13.41
N LEU A 27 14.71 -7.17 14.58
CA LEU A 27 14.10 -5.89 14.98
C LEU A 27 14.54 -4.74 14.06
N THR A 28 15.84 -4.63 13.77
CA THR A 28 16.37 -3.56 12.92
C THR A 28 15.97 -3.77 11.46
N ALA A 29 15.90 -5.01 10.97
CA ALA A 29 15.37 -5.34 9.65
C ALA A 29 13.90 -4.93 9.48
N VAL A 30 13.05 -5.17 10.50
CA VAL A 30 11.65 -4.73 10.48
C VAL A 30 11.55 -3.20 10.35
N PHE A 31 12.32 -2.45 11.15
CA PHE A 31 12.30 -0.99 11.06
C PHE A 31 12.81 -0.48 9.71
N ALA A 32 13.92 -1.00 9.22
CA ALA A 32 14.47 -0.62 7.92
C ALA A 32 13.49 -0.94 6.78
N TYR A 33 12.81 -2.08 6.83
CA TYR A 33 11.78 -2.45 5.84
C TYR A 33 10.65 -1.43 5.82
N TYR A 34 10.02 -1.14 6.96
CA TYR A 34 8.88 -0.22 6.99
C TYR A 34 9.29 1.23 6.71
N ALA A 35 10.49 1.67 7.09
CA ALA A 35 11.02 2.96 6.68
C ALA A 35 11.08 3.07 5.15
N ASN A 36 11.62 2.06 4.46
CA ASN A 36 11.66 2.04 2.99
C ASN A 36 10.27 1.91 2.36
N MET A 37 9.34 1.15 2.95
CA MET A 37 7.96 1.09 2.45
C MET A 37 7.26 2.44 2.54
N ILE A 38 7.41 3.15 3.67
CA ILE A 38 6.83 4.48 3.88
C ILE A 38 7.39 5.46 2.85
N LEU A 39 8.72 5.50 2.68
CA LEU A 39 9.35 6.34 1.65
C LEU A 39 8.90 5.95 0.24
N GLY A 40 8.77 4.66 -0.05
CA GLY A 40 8.27 4.19 -1.35
C GLY A 40 6.88 4.73 -1.66
N PHE A 41 5.94 4.65 -0.72
CA PHE A 41 4.59 5.18 -0.92
C PHE A 41 4.56 6.70 -0.96
N ASP A 42 5.35 7.37 -0.12
CA ASP A 42 5.47 8.83 -0.10
C ASP A 42 5.96 9.35 -1.45
N TYR A 43 7.12 8.90 -1.95
CA TYR A 43 7.65 9.35 -3.23
C TYR A 43 6.78 8.98 -4.44
N ASN A 44 6.04 7.86 -4.37
CA ASN A 44 5.04 7.52 -5.39
C ASN A 44 3.85 8.51 -5.40
N SER A 45 3.49 9.09 -4.25
CA SER A 45 2.41 10.07 -4.18
C SER A 45 2.80 11.42 -4.79
N PHE A 46 4.09 11.78 -4.79
CA PHE A 46 4.57 13.04 -5.37
C PHE A 46 4.99 12.94 -6.84
N SER A 47 5.41 11.76 -7.30
CA SER A 47 5.88 11.55 -8.67
C SER A 47 5.61 10.14 -9.15
N LEU A 48 5.27 10.01 -10.44
CA LEU A 48 4.99 8.70 -11.01
C LEU A 48 6.21 7.78 -10.88
N LYS A 49 6.02 6.65 -10.19
CA LYS A 49 7.06 5.66 -9.87
C LYS A 49 8.25 6.19 -9.05
N GLY A 50 8.10 7.35 -8.40
CA GLY A 50 9.16 7.94 -7.56
C GLY A 50 9.59 7.05 -6.39
N GLY A 51 8.70 6.16 -5.95
CA GLY A 51 8.95 5.22 -4.85
C GLY A 51 9.85 4.03 -5.19
N THR A 52 10.08 3.77 -6.48
CA THR A 52 10.75 2.55 -6.97
C THR A 52 12.07 2.23 -6.25
N PRO A 53 13.01 3.19 -6.07
CA PRO A 53 14.27 2.90 -5.40
C PRO A 53 14.10 2.41 -3.96
N TYR A 54 13.08 2.87 -3.25
CA TYR A 54 12.81 2.49 -1.87
C TYR A 54 12.13 1.13 -1.78
N PHE A 55 11.20 0.82 -2.68
CA PHE A 55 10.65 -0.53 -2.76
C PHE A 55 11.76 -1.54 -3.07
N GLN A 56 12.69 -1.23 -3.98
CA GLN A 56 13.85 -2.08 -4.26
C GLN A 56 14.71 -2.33 -3.02
N LYS A 57 14.95 -1.31 -2.19
CA LYS A 57 15.62 -1.48 -0.88
C LYS A 57 14.81 -2.37 0.07
N ALA A 58 13.50 -2.17 0.17
CA ALA A 58 12.64 -3.04 0.97
C ALA A 58 12.67 -4.50 0.49
N GLN A 59 12.73 -4.73 -0.82
CA GLN A 59 12.87 -6.07 -1.39
C GLN A 59 14.24 -6.68 -1.10
N ASN A 60 15.31 -5.87 -1.14
CA ASN A 60 16.63 -6.32 -0.71
C ASN A 60 16.61 -6.80 0.75
N ILE A 61 15.92 -6.06 1.63
CA ILE A 61 15.74 -6.46 3.03
C ILE A 61 14.97 -7.78 3.14
N VAL A 62 13.88 -7.94 2.41
CA VAL A 62 13.10 -9.19 2.38
C VAL A 62 13.97 -10.37 1.91
N ASN A 63 14.74 -10.19 0.84
CA ASN A 63 15.58 -11.25 0.27
C ASN A 63 16.72 -11.68 1.21
N ASN A 64 17.21 -10.76 2.04
CA ASN A 64 18.33 -10.99 2.96
C ASN A 64 17.88 -11.03 4.43
N ALA A 65 16.58 -11.18 4.69
CA ALA A 65 16.03 -11.11 6.03
C ALA A 65 16.56 -12.25 6.92
N PRO A 66 16.67 -12.02 8.24
CA PRO A 66 17.07 -13.07 9.16
C PRO A 66 16.07 -14.22 9.17
N ASP A 67 16.58 -15.44 9.29
CA ASP A 67 15.81 -16.68 9.40
C ASP A 67 16.08 -17.35 10.75
N GLY A 68 15.09 -18.04 11.30
CA GLY A 68 15.22 -18.71 12.59
C GLY A 68 13.89 -19.03 13.25
N ARG A 69 13.95 -19.83 14.32
CA ARG A 69 12.75 -20.27 15.04
C ARG A 69 11.93 -19.08 15.56
N GLY A 70 10.70 -18.94 15.08
CA GLY A 70 9.78 -17.86 15.48
C GLY A 70 9.96 -16.53 14.74
N ILE A 71 10.83 -16.46 13.74
CA ILE A 71 10.89 -15.36 12.78
C ILE A 71 10.04 -15.74 11.57
N THR A 72 9.06 -14.91 11.25
CA THR A 72 8.10 -15.13 10.14
C THR A 72 7.71 -13.80 9.50
N GLY A 73 7.12 -13.86 8.32
CA GLY A 73 6.59 -12.75 7.54
C GLY A 73 7.58 -12.20 6.51
N TRP A 74 8.72 -12.86 6.31
CA TRP A 74 9.72 -12.51 5.31
C TRP A 74 9.68 -13.42 4.09
N LYS A 75 9.01 -14.57 4.19
CA LYS A 75 8.92 -15.56 3.12
C LYS A 75 7.51 -15.61 2.53
N PRO A 76 7.34 -15.99 1.25
CA PRO A 76 6.03 -16.05 0.61
C PRO A 76 5.04 -16.98 1.31
N PHE A 77 5.54 -18.06 1.90
CA PHE A 77 4.75 -19.13 2.51
C PHE A 77 4.49 -18.93 4.02
N ASP A 78 4.98 -17.85 4.62
CA ASP A 78 4.73 -17.57 6.04
C ASP A 78 3.27 -17.16 6.29
N ASP A 79 2.66 -16.47 5.33
CA ASP A 79 1.26 -16.02 5.35
C ASP A 79 0.86 -15.52 3.94
N VAL A 80 -0.43 -15.39 3.68
CA VAL A 80 -0.98 -14.68 2.50
C VAL A 80 -0.86 -13.15 2.64
N ARG A 81 -0.67 -12.63 3.86
CA ARG A 81 -0.43 -11.20 4.13
C ARG A 81 0.81 -10.99 4.97
N ASN A 82 1.91 -10.59 4.34
CA ASN A 82 3.19 -10.39 5.02
C ASN A 82 4.07 -9.34 4.31
N ARG A 83 5.28 -9.11 4.83
CA ARG A 83 6.21 -8.11 4.29
C ARG A 83 6.72 -8.50 2.91
N TYR A 84 6.87 -9.79 2.65
CA TYR A 84 7.20 -10.28 1.31
C TYR A 84 6.16 -9.83 0.28
N TRP A 85 4.88 -10.15 0.51
CA TRP A 85 3.82 -9.83 -0.45
C TRP A 85 3.60 -8.33 -0.62
N LEU A 86 3.72 -7.54 0.44
CA LEU A 86 3.50 -6.11 0.35
C LEU A 86 4.53 -5.41 -0.57
N VAL A 87 5.82 -5.77 -0.47
CA VAL A 87 6.84 -5.17 -1.34
C VAL A 87 6.85 -5.80 -2.73
N GLU A 88 6.65 -7.12 -2.81
CA GLU A 88 6.58 -7.84 -4.08
C GLU A 88 5.46 -7.25 -4.95
N ASN A 89 4.30 -6.96 -4.35
CA ASN A 89 3.18 -6.38 -5.07
C ASN A 89 3.46 -4.97 -5.64
N MET A 90 4.47 -4.26 -5.11
CA MET A 90 4.90 -2.93 -5.58
C MET A 90 6.11 -2.98 -6.52
N ILE A 91 6.76 -4.12 -6.70
CA ILE A 91 7.92 -4.27 -7.62
C ILE A 91 7.55 -5.09 -8.85
N ASN A 92 6.62 -6.03 -8.71
CA ASN A 92 6.23 -6.90 -9.78
C ASN A 92 5.68 -6.08 -10.96
N THR A 93 6.29 -6.25 -12.12
CA THR A 93 5.94 -5.49 -13.33
C THR A 93 4.51 -5.74 -13.77
N ARG A 94 3.91 -6.89 -13.42
CA ARG A 94 2.50 -7.20 -13.64
C ARG A 94 1.57 -6.23 -12.90
N TYR A 95 2.02 -5.66 -11.78
CA TYR A 95 1.23 -4.79 -10.92
C TYR A 95 1.66 -3.31 -11.03
N ASN A 96 2.40 -2.95 -12.09
CA ASN A 96 2.89 -1.59 -12.33
C ASN A 96 1.79 -0.51 -12.25
N VAL A 97 0.54 -0.86 -12.61
CA VAL A 97 -0.62 0.03 -12.52
C VAL A 97 -0.85 0.57 -11.10
N MET A 98 -0.38 -0.13 -10.06
CA MET A 98 -0.49 0.38 -8.69
C MET A 98 0.32 1.65 -8.49
N HIS A 99 1.43 1.88 -9.20
CA HIS A 99 2.12 3.17 -9.13
C HIS A 99 1.26 4.30 -9.69
N ASP A 100 0.53 4.04 -10.79
CA ASP A 100 -0.39 5.00 -11.39
C ASP A 100 -1.55 5.29 -10.42
N VAL A 101 -2.10 4.26 -9.78
CA VAL A 101 -3.15 4.39 -8.75
C VAL A 101 -2.70 5.32 -7.62
N TYR A 102 -1.52 5.10 -7.04
CA TYR A 102 -1.03 5.95 -5.95
C TYR A 102 -0.76 7.38 -6.42
N TYR A 103 -0.12 7.57 -7.58
CA TYR A 103 0.16 8.88 -8.12
C TYR A 103 -1.13 9.65 -8.44
N ASN A 104 -2.05 9.05 -9.18
CA ASN A 104 -3.30 9.69 -9.58
C ASN A 104 -4.17 9.98 -8.36
N TYR A 105 -4.24 9.07 -7.38
CA TYR A 105 -5.01 9.29 -6.17
C TYR A 105 -4.55 10.53 -5.40
N TYR A 106 -3.26 10.61 -5.06
CA TYR A 106 -2.75 11.69 -4.23
C TYR A 106 -2.50 12.97 -5.03
N ARG A 107 -1.76 12.91 -6.13
CA ARG A 107 -1.30 14.10 -6.86
C ARG A 107 -2.37 14.72 -7.76
N LEU A 108 -3.12 13.88 -8.46
CA LEU A 108 -4.10 14.35 -9.46
C LEU A 108 -5.53 14.39 -8.91
N GLY A 109 -5.81 13.61 -7.86
CA GLY A 109 -7.07 13.61 -7.14
C GLY A 109 -7.02 14.53 -5.92
N MET A 110 -6.39 14.06 -4.83
CA MET A 110 -6.46 14.71 -3.52
C MET A 110 -5.90 16.13 -3.50
N ASP A 111 -4.70 16.36 -4.04
CA ASP A 111 -4.10 17.71 -4.12
C ASP A 111 -4.96 18.67 -4.96
N LYS A 112 -5.63 18.14 -5.99
CA LYS A 112 -6.44 18.93 -6.92
C LYS A 112 -7.82 19.27 -6.37
N LEU A 113 -8.29 18.62 -5.30
CA LEU A 113 -9.59 18.93 -4.70
C LEU A 113 -9.70 20.41 -4.27
N TYR A 114 -8.59 21.04 -3.87
CA TYR A 114 -8.59 22.45 -3.50
C TYR A 114 -8.71 23.40 -4.71
N GLU A 115 -8.12 23.02 -5.85
CA GLU A 115 -8.06 23.86 -7.05
C GLU A 115 -9.31 23.69 -7.93
N ASP A 116 -9.71 22.44 -8.19
CA ASP A 116 -10.85 22.07 -9.02
C ASP A 116 -11.46 20.75 -8.53
N GLU A 117 -12.49 20.86 -7.69
CA GLU A 117 -13.17 19.70 -7.14
C GLU A 117 -13.80 18.80 -8.22
N LYS A 118 -14.25 19.36 -9.35
CA LYS A 118 -14.92 18.59 -10.41
C LYS A 118 -13.91 17.73 -11.16
N ALA A 119 -12.79 18.33 -11.56
CA ALA A 119 -11.70 17.60 -12.21
C ALA A 119 -11.10 16.54 -11.27
N ALA A 120 -10.87 16.90 -10.00
CA ALA A 120 -10.33 15.97 -9.00
C ALA A 120 -11.25 14.76 -8.76
N ARG A 121 -12.57 14.96 -8.62
CA ARG A 121 -13.52 13.84 -8.47
C ARG A 121 -13.58 12.94 -9.70
N ALA A 122 -13.49 13.51 -10.90
CA ALA A 122 -13.41 12.73 -12.13
C ALA A 122 -12.16 11.85 -12.16
N GLU A 123 -11.01 12.39 -11.72
CA GLU A 123 -9.77 11.61 -11.65
C GLU A 123 -9.81 10.53 -10.56
N LEU A 124 -10.38 10.84 -9.39
CA LEU A 124 -10.59 9.87 -8.33
C LEU A 124 -11.54 8.73 -8.75
N LEU A 125 -12.51 9.02 -9.62
CA LEU A 125 -13.36 7.99 -10.23
C LEU A 125 -12.57 7.14 -11.24
N ASN A 126 -11.66 7.74 -12.02
CA ASN A 126 -10.73 7.00 -12.89
C ASN A 126 -9.83 6.05 -12.07
N VAL A 127 -9.34 6.50 -10.91
CA VAL A 127 -8.57 5.65 -9.98
C VAL A 127 -9.37 4.41 -9.56
N LEU A 128 -10.65 4.56 -9.24
CA LEU A 128 -11.52 3.42 -8.90
C LEU A 128 -11.70 2.46 -10.10
N VAL A 129 -11.74 2.97 -11.33
CA VAL A 129 -11.80 2.13 -12.54
C VAL A 129 -10.48 1.38 -12.76
N LEU A 130 -9.33 2.03 -12.57
CA LEU A 130 -8.02 1.37 -12.64
C LEU A 130 -7.89 0.24 -11.61
N LEU A 131 -8.33 0.50 -10.38
CA LEU A 131 -8.38 -0.50 -9.30
C LEU A 131 -9.32 -1.66 -9.63
N GLU A 132 -10.45 -1.40 -10.28
CA GLU A 132 -11.40 -2.44 -10.69
C GLU A 132 -10.83 -3.37 -11.77
N SER A 133 -10.17 -2.80 -12.78
CA SER A 133 -9.43 -3.60 -13.77
C SER A 133 -8.32 -4.40 -13.09
N PHE A 134 -7.51 -3.75 -12.26
CA PHE A 134 -6.41 -4.39 -11.54
C PHE A 134 -6.88 -5.57 -10.68
N ASN A 135 -7.94 -5.37 -9.89
CA ASN A 135 -8.48 -6.41 -9.00
C ASN A 135 -9.16 -7.55 -9.76
N SER A 136 -9.73 -7.27 -10.94
CA SER A 136 -10.30 -8.30 -11.82
C SER A 136 -9.21 -9.18 -12.43
N ASP A 137 -8.10 -8.59 -12.86
CA ASP A 137 -6.96 -9.32 -13.44
C ASP A 137 -6.07 -10.01 -12.39
N ASN A 138 -6.07 -9.47 -11.17
CA ASN A 138 -5.18 -9.86 -10.08
C ASN A 138 -5.94 -9.98 -8.75
N PRO A 139 -6.88 -10.93 -8.64
CA PRO A 139 -7.69 -11.10 -7.44
C PRO A 139 -6.81 -11.49 -6.24
N ASN A 140 -7.27 -11.13 -5.03
CA ASN A 140 -6.63 -11.48 -3.75
C ASN A 140 -5.20 -10.94 -3.56
N THR A 141 -4.80 -9.90 -4.30
CA THR A 141 -3.53 -9.20 -4.04
C THR A 141 -3.59 -8.41 -2.73
N MET A 142 -2.50 -8.45 -1.96
CA MET A 142 -2.41 -7.74 -0.69
C MET A 142 -2.49 -6.23 -0.89
N ILE A 143 -1.86 -5.72 -1.96
CA ILE A 143 -1.77 -4.28 -2.21
C ILE A 143 -3.13 -3.61 -2.44
N ASN A 144 -4.10 -4.30 -3.07
CA ASN A 144 -5.44 -3.75 -3.26
C ASN A 144 -6.12 -3.49 -1.90
N GLN A 145 -6.10 -4.48 -1.02
CA GLN A 145 -6.67 -4.36 0.33
C GLN A 145 -5.89 -3.35 1.19
N PHE A 146 -4.56 -3.28 1.02
CA PHE A 146 -3.71 -2.32 1.71
C PHE A 146 -4.05 -0.88 1.31
N PHE A 147 -4.32 -0.62 0.03
CA PHE A 147 -4.69 0.71 -0.46
C PHE A 147 -5.96 1.24 0.21
N PHE A 148 -7.00 0.41 0.38
CA PHE A 148 -8.26 0.83 1.02
C PHE A 148 -8.20 0.95 2.54
N GLN A 149 -7.12 0.47 3.17
CA GLN A 149 -7.01 0.46 4.63
C GLN A 149 -7.10 1.88 5.20
N GLY A 150 -8.15 2.13 6.00
CA GLY A 150 -8.38 3.44 6.63
C GLY A 150 -8.96 4.52 5.72
N LYS A 151 -9.29 4.24 4.45
CA LYS A 151 -9.72 5.26 3.47
C LYS A 151 -11.23 5.40 3.31
N SER A 152 -12.05 4.59 3.98
CA SER A 152 -13.50 4.58 3.72
C SER A 152 -14.19 5.91 4.00
N ALA A 153 -13.81 6.61 5.06
CA ALA A 153 -14.35 7.93 5.37
C ALA A 153 -13.97 8.98 4.32
N GLU A 154 -12.75 8.91 3.78
CA GLU A 154 -12.24 9.81 2.76
C GLU A 154 -13.05 9.67 1.46
N TRP A 155 -13.19 8.43 0.96
CA TRP A 155 -14.00 8.12 -0.22
C TRP A 155 -15.45 8.59 -0.09
N ILE A 156 -16.07 8.35 1.06
CA ILE A 156 -17.43 8.80 1.34
C ILE A 156 -17.53 10.33 1.25
N ASN A 157 -16.62 11.05 1.90
CA ASN A 157 -16.65 12.51 1.93
C ASN A 157 -16.39 13.13 0.55
N ILE A 158 -15.50 12.53 -0.26
CA ILE A 158 -15.22 12.96 -1.63
C ILE A 158 -16.48 12.87 -2.49
N PHE A 159 -17.15 11.72 -2.48
CA PHE A 159 -18.26 11.44 -3.41
C PHE A 159 -19.64 11.83 -2.88
N ARG A 160 -19.80 12.14 -1.58
CA ARG A 160 -21.08 12.62 -1.03
C ARG A 160 -21.61 13.86 -1.76
N LYS A 161 -20.71 14.74 -2.20
CA LYS A 161 -21.00 15.98 -2.96
C LYS A 161 -20.85 15.82 -4.48
N ALA A 162 -20.60 14.61 -4.99
CA ALA A 162 -20.47 14.38 -6.43
C ALA A 162 -21.82 14.48 -7.15
N MET A 163 -21.78 14.63 -8.47
CA MET A 163 -22.97 14.54 -9.32
C MET A 163 -23.66 13.18 -9.11
N PRO A 164 -25.00 13.10 -9.21
CA PRO A 164 -25.74 11.87 -8.90
C PRO A 164 -25.22 10.62 -9.63
N GLN A 165 -24.87 10.77 -10.91
CA GLN A 165 -24.32 9.67 -11.73
C GLN A 165 -22.96 9.19 -11.22
N ASP A 166 -22.04 10.11 -10.92
CA ASP A 166 -20.70 9.78 -10.41
C ASP A 166 -20.78 9.15 -9.03
N LYS A 167 -21.69 9.63 -8.17
CA LYS A 167 -21.92 9.08 -6.84
C LYS A 167 -22.38 7.61 -6.91
N VAL A 168 -23.34 7.31 -7.78
CA VAL A 168 -23.83 5.93 -7.99
C VAL A 168 -22.71 5.03 -8.48
N ARG A 169 -21.94 5.49 -9.47
CA ARG A 169 -20.81 4.72 -10.02
C ARG A 169 -19.71 4.49 -8.99
N ALA A 170 -19.34 5.52 -8.22
CA ALA A 170 -18.35 5.40 -7.15
C ALA A 170 -18.82 4.40 -6.07
N ARG A 171 -20.09 4.47 -5.65
CA ARG A 171 -20.67 3.53 -4.69
C ARG A 171 -20.54 2.08 -5.16
N GLU A 172 -20.86 1.81 -6.42
CA GLU A 172 -20.79 0.46 -6.99
C GLU A 172 -19.35 -0.07 -7.04
N LEU A 173 -18.40 0.76 -7.50
CA LEU A 173 -16.98 0.42 -7.55
C LEU A 173 -16.42 0.18 -6.14
N LEU A 174 -16.67 1.09 -5.21
CA LEU A 174 -16.20 1.00 -3.82
C LEU A 174 -16.77 -0.24 -3.11
N ALA A 175 -18.05 -0.56 -3.32
CA ALA A 175 -18.66 -1.76 -2.74
C ALA A 175 -18.09 -3.07 -3.31
N LYS A 176 -17.55 -3.06 -4.53
CA LYS A 176 -16.86 -4.21 -5.15
C LYS A 176 -15.40 -4.32 -4.69
N LEU A 177 -14.72 -3.18 -4.55
CA LEU A 177 -13.28 -3.10 -4.28
C LEU A 177 -12.92 -3.20 -2.79
N ASP A 178 -13.75 -2.64 -1.91
CA ASP A 178 -13.54 -2.60 -0.46
C ASP A 178 -14.74 -3.24 0.26
N LEU A 179 -14.77 -4.58 0.18
CA LEU A 179 -15.87 -5.41 0.68
C LEU A 179 -16.15 -5.17 2.17
N THR A 180 -15.11 -4.91 2.97
CA THR A 180 -15.25 -4.68 4.42
C THR A 180 -16.06 -3.42 4.73
N ASN A 181 -16.02 -2.40 3.85
CA ASN A 181 -16.77 -1.16 4.01
C ASN A 181 -17.98 -1.05 3.06
N ALA A 182 -18.33 -2.11 2.32
CA ALA A 182 -19.37 -2.08 1.29
C ALA A 182 -20.74 -1.58 1.78
N ILE A 183 -21.15 -1.99 3.00
CA ILE A 183 -22.41 -1.53 3.62
C ILE A 183 -22.35 -0.02 3.88
N LYS A 184 -21.24 0.46 4.44
CA LYS A 184 -21.02 1.88 4.75
C LYS A 184 -21.10 2.75 3.49
N TYR A 185 -20.50 2.31 2.38
CA TYR A 185 -20.63 3.04 1.10
C TYR A 185 -22.07 3.08 0.60
N LYS A 186 -22.82 1.99 0.71
CA LYS A 186 -24.24 1.94 0.29
C LYS A 186 -25.13 2.87 1.12
N ASP A 187 -24.88 2.97 2.41
CA ASP A 187 -25.68 3.79 3.31
C ASP A 187 -25.39 5.29 3.18
N GLU A 188 -24.12 5.66 2.98
CA GLU A 188 -23.66 7.04 2.97
C GLU A 188 -23.66 7.70 1.59
N LEU A 189 -23.59 6.92 0.51
CA LEU A 189 -23.59 7.39 -0.88
C LEU A 189 -24.94 7.11 -1.57
N LYS A 190 -26.02 7.58 -0.96
CA LYS A 190 -27.38 7.54 -1.55
C LYS A 190 -27.56 8.57 -2.66
#